data_AF-A0A1G8G932-F1
#
_entry.id   AF-A0A1G8G932-F1
#
_cell.length_a   1.000
_cell.length_b   1.000
_cell.length_c   1.000
_cell.angle_alpha   90.00
_cell.angle_beta   90.00
_cell.angle_gamma   90.00
#
_symmetry.space_group_name_H-M   'P 1'
#
loop_
_entity.id
_entity.type
_entity.pdbx_description
1 polymer ?
#
loop_
_entity_poly.entity_id
_entity_poly.type
_entity_poly.pdbx_seq_one_letter_code
_entity_poly.pdbx_strand_id
1 'polypeptide(L)'
;MKHLNKLFAAAVLCAGLTAHAQDADHPWAVTVGANAVNTKVSAAKGFSHRMGGYFNTSDWNILPSVSYLNVGRYLGDGFSIGVAGSVNKIDKFIKDENEGYEKYNPGDLTYYGIDAEVKYSFKEILKSKVIDPFLLVGGGYTFMGDASAGTVNGGLGLNFWFTPNIALTLQSTYKHSFDDTRLPDVDVASHMQHFAGIRFQFGGKDSDGDGILDKYDECPDVPGLAEFNGCPDTDGDGIPDHLDECPDVPGLPEFNGCPDTDGDGIPDHKDECPDVPGLAEFNGCPDTDGDGVPDHLDECPEVPGPKENKGCPWPDRDGDGVPDHLDECPDVPGPASNNGCPEIKEEAVKQLNDYGKTILFNTGKFTFQNSSYAVLDNIVKIMKEYPTAKFHIAGYTDSTGSDKINVPLSDNRANAVKVYLIEKGIDASRLTSKGYGSADPIASNKTVKGRELNRRVEIQLKK
;
A
#
# COMPACT_ATOMS: atom_id res chain seq x y z
N MET A 1 -5.15 -30.67 -57.28
CA MET A 1 -3.97 -30.70 -56.39
C MET A 1 -2.80 -29.79 -56.82
N LYS A 2 -3.02 -28.64 -57.50
CA LYS A 2 -1.92 -27.74 -57.93
C LYS A 2 -1.61 -26.58 -56.97
N HIS A 3 -2.44 -26.36 -55.94
CA HIS A 3 -2.31 -25.23 -55.01
C HIS A 3 -2.10 -25.64 -53.54
N LEU A 4 -2.14 -26.94 -53.23
CA LEU A 4 -1.98 -27.46 -51.86
C LEU A 4 -0.59 -27.14 -51.30
N ASN A 5 0.46 -27.25 -52.12
CA ASN A 5 1.83 -26.91 -51.72
C ASN A 5 2.00 -25.42 -51.41
N LYS A 6 1.22 -24.53 -52.05
CA LYS A 6 1.26 -23.08 -51.80
C LYS A 6 0.51 -22.71 -50.53
N LEU A 7 -0.64 -23.35 -50.29
CA LEU A 7 -1.41 -23.20 -49.05
C LEU A 7 -0.66 -23.76 -47.83
N PHE A 8 0.01 -24.91 -47.98
CA PHE A 8 0.83 -25.49 -46.93
C PHE A 8 2.08 -24.64 -46.64
N ALA A 9 2.78 -24.16 -47.68
CA ALA A 9 3.90 -23.24 -47.50
C ALA A 9 3.46 -21.91 -46.85
N ALA A 10 2.30 -21.36 -47.23
CA ALA A 10 1.74 -20.16 -46.60
C ALA A 10 1.32 -20.40 -45.14
N ALA A 11 0.72 -21.56 -44.83
CA ALA A 11 0.37 -21.92 -43.46
C ALA A 11 1.62 -22.11 -42.56
N VAL A 12 2.69 -22.69 -43.10
CA VAL A 12 3.98 -22.84 -42.41
C VAL A 12 4.70 -21.49 -42.23
N LEU A 13 4.58 -20.57 -43.20
CA LEU A 13 5.12 -19.22 -43.10
C LEU A 13 4.35 -18.34 -42.09
N CYS A 14 3.02 -18.48 -42.01
CA CYS A 14 2.20 -17.74 -41.05
C CYS A 14 2.36 -18.24 -39.60
N ALA A 15 2.71 -19.52 -39.39
CA ALA A 15 3.00 -20.07 -38.06
C ALA A 15 4.41 -19.72 -37.53
N GLY A 16 5.25 -19.08 -38.33
CA GLY A 16 6.66 -18.83 -38.02
C GLY A 16 7.00 -17.43 -37.48
N LEU A 17 6.01 -16.58 -37.15
CA LEU A 17 6.26 -15.16 -36.86
C LEU A 17 6.43 -14.78 -35.39
N THR A 18 6.23 -15.67 -34.43
CA THR A 18 6.55 -15.42 -33.01
C THR A 18 6.85 -16.74 -32.35
N ALA A 19 8.12 -17.05 -32.11
CA ALA A 19 8.45 -18.37 -31.62
C ALA A 19 9.83 -18.36 -30.93
N HIS A 20 9.95 -18.95 -29.71
CA HIS A 20 11.20 -19.20 -28.91
C HIS A 20 11.65 -20.72 -28.68
N ALA A 21 12.84 -21.06 -28.14
CA ALA A 21 13.56 -22.34 -28.36
C ALA A 21 12.93 -23.68 -27.89
N GLN A 22 13.40 -24.85 -28.37
CA GLN A 22 12.85 -26.16 -28.00
C GLN A 22 13.60 -26.59 -26.77
N ASP A 23 12.82 -26.66 -25.73
CA ASP A 23 13.14 -26.88 -24.34
C ASP A 23 11.77 -27.03 -23.64
N ALA A 24 11.76 -27.00 -22.31
CA ALA A 24 10.52 -27.04 -21.52
C ALA A 24 9.49 -25.99 -21.97
N ASP A 25 9.93 -24.92 -22.64
CA ASP A 25 9.13 -23.75 -22.93
C ASP A 25 8.44 -23.85 -24.30
N HIS A 26 8.85 -24.78 -25.18
CA HIS A 26 8.17 -25.04 -26.47
C HIS A 26 8.02 -26.54 -26.73
N PRO A 27 6.99 -27.17 -26.13
CA PRO A 27 6.89 -28.61 -26.06
C PRO A 27 6.53 -29.27 -27.39
N TRP A 28 6.04 -28.55 -28.40
CA TRP A 28 5.64 -29.14 -29.69
C TRP A 28 6.63 -28.85 -30.81
N ALA A 29 6.77 -29.81 -31.72
CA ALA A 29 7.64 -29.75 -32.90
C ALA A 29 6.88 -30.18 -34.15
N VAL A 30 7.08 -29.46 -35.25
CA VAL A 30 6.75 -29.94 -36.60
C VAL A 30 8.01 -29.85 -37.47
N THR A 31 8.41 -30.97 -38.05
CA THR A 31 9.59 -31.05 -38.93
C THR A 31 9.16 -31.51 -40.31
N VAL A 32 9.47 -30.72 -41.33
CA VAL A 32 9.06 -30.97 -42.72
C VAL A 32 10.25 -30.87 -43.66
N GLY A 33 10.29 -31.73 -44.66
CA GLY A 33 11.38 -31.67 -45.63
C GLY A 33 11.38 -32.83 -46.61
N ALA A 34 12.54 -33.08 -47.19
CA ALA A 34 12.75 -34.16 -48.13
C ALA A 34 13.50 -35.31 -47.45
N ASN A 35 13.10 -36.54 -47.79
CA ASN A 35 13.86 -37.73 -47.46
C ASN A 35 14.54 -38.33 -48.68
N ALA A 36 15.59 -39.11 -48.42
CA ALA A 36 16.29 -39.93 -49.37
C ALA A 36 16.45 -41.36 -48.84
N VAL A 37 16.20 -42.36 -49.68
CA VAL A 37 16.28 -43.79 -49.31
C VAL A 37 17.42 -44.48 -50.04
N ASN A 38 18.23 -45.24 -49.29
CA ASN A 38 19.36 -46.01 -49.80
C ASN A 38 19.31 -47.47 -49.32
N THR A 39 19.14 -48.41 -50.24
CA THR A 39 18.98 -49.85 -49.92
C THR A 39 20.31 -50.62 -49.82
N LYS A 40 21.46 -49.96 -50.10
CA LYS A 40 22.79 -50.59 -50.11
C LYS A 40 23.17 -51.31 -48.82
N VAL A 41 22.70 -50.83 -47.67
CA VAL A 41 23.08 -51.38 -46.37
C VAL A 41 22.67 -52.84 -46.22
N SER A 42 21.51 -53.23 -46.77
CA SER A 42 21.12 -54.64 -46.82
C SER A 42 22.02 -55.47 -47.75
N ALA A 43 22.59 -54.86 -48.80
CA ALA A 43 23.46 -55.52 -49.78
C ALA A 43 24.88 -55.72 -49.30
N ALA A 44 25.36 -54.87 -48.40
CA ALA A 44 26.76 -54.89 -48.02
C ALA A 44 27.13 -56.06 -47.09
N LYS A 45 28.17 -56.79 -47.50
CA LYS A 45 28.82 -57.85 -46.71
C LYS A 45 29.93 -57.26 -45.83
N GLY A 46 29.80 -57.43 -44.51
CA GLY A 46 30.79 -56.96 -43.52
C GLY A 46 30.59 -55.52 -43.07
N PHE A 47 31.06 -55.22 -41.84
CA PHE A 47 30.87 -53.92 -41.19
C PHE A 47 31.49 -52.75 -41.98
N SER A 48 32.71 -52.92 -42.50
CA SER A 48 33.41 -51.87 -43.27
C SER A 48 32.68 -51.47 -44.56
N HIS A 49 32.05 -52.41 -45.26
CA HIS A 49 31.29 -52.13 -46.48
C HIS A 49 29.88 -51.62 -46.19
N ARG A 50 29.26 -52.03 -45.09
CA ARG A 50 28.03 -51.40 -44.59
C ARG A 50 28.29 -49.94 -44.26
N MET A 51 29.47 -49.66 -43.69
CA MET A 51 29.89 -48.30 -43.34
C MET A 51 30.48 -47.48 -44.51
N GLY A 52 30.99 -48.15 -45.55
CA GLY A 52 31.63 -47.55 -46.71
C GLY A 52 30.63 -47.09 -47.76
N GLY A 53 30.42 -45.78 -47.88
CA GLY A 53 29.58 -45.17 -48.91
C GLY A 53 28.19 -44.73 -48.44
N TYR A 54 27.95 -44.61 -47.12
CA TYR A 54 26.70 -44.04 -46.58
C TYR A 54 26.30 -42.72 -47.22
N PHE A 55 27.27 -41.82 -47.41
CA PHE A 55 27.05 -40.48 -47.97
C PHE A 55 27.29 -40.42 -49.49
N ASN A 56 27.39 -41.57 -50.18
CA ASN A 56 27.45 -41.59 -51.63
C ASN A 56 26.07 -41.31 -52.22
N THR A 57 25.80 -40.04 -52.51
CA THR A 57 24.51 -39.56 -53.02
C THR A 57 24.08 -40.18 -54.35
N SER A 58 25.01 -40.77 -55.11
CA SER A 58 24.67 -41.49 -56.35
C SER A 58 23.80 -42.73 -56.09
N ASP A 59 23.88 -43.31 -54.89
CA ASP A 59 23.14 -44.50 -54.44
C ASP A 59 21.75 -44.14 -53.88
N TRP A 60 21.42 -42.85 -53.76
CA TRP A 60 20.20 -42.39 -53.10
C TRP A 60 19.02 -42.26 -54.06
N ASN A 61 17.85 -42.62 -53.55
CA ASN A 61 16.54 -42.31 -54.12
C ASN A 61 16.00 -41.07 -53.43
N ILE A 62 15.98 -39.93 -54.12
CA ILE A 62 15.61 -38.64 -53.54
C ILE A 62 14.30 -38.21 -54.16
N LEU A 63 13.30 -37.92 -53.32
CA LEU A 63 12.09 -37.23 -53.74
C LEU A 63 12.21 -35.76 -53.31
N PRO A 64 12.49 -34.82 -54.22
CA PRO A 64 12.88 -33.44 -53.88
C PRO A 64 11.71 -32.56 -53.40
N SER A 65 10.48 -33.07 -53.40
CA SER A 65 9.32 -32.41 -52.77
C SER A 65 9.27 -32.68 -51.27
N VAL A 66 8.39 -31.98 -50.54
CA VAL A 66 8.06 -32.33 -49.15
C VAL A 66 7.57 -33.78 -49.13
N SER A 67 8.40 -34.65 -48.57
CA SER A 67 8.25 -36.10 -48.60
C SER A 67 8.44 -36.72 -47.21
N TYR A 68 8.63 -35.87 -46.20
CA TYR A 68 8.75 -36.26 -44.81
C TYR A 68 8.08 -35.21 -43.92
N LEU A 69 7.30 -35.69 -42.96
CA LEU A 69 6.64 -34.90 -41.91
C LEU A 69 6.85 -35.63 -40.59
N ASN A 70 7.34 -34.94 -39.56
CA ASN A 70 7.38 -35.44 -38.20
C ASN A 70 6.69 -34.44 -37.27
N VAL A 71 5.82 -34.96 -36.42
CA VAL A 71 5.24 -34.20 -35.31
C VAL A 71 5.80 -34.80 -34.03
N GLY A 72 6.42 -33.96 -33.21
CA GLY A 72 7.08 -34.37 -31.97
C GLY A 72 6.61 -33.57 -30.78
N ARG A 73 6.74 -34.16 -29.59
CA ARG A 73 6.53 -33.51 -28.31
C ARG A 73 7.72 -33.73 -27.39
N TYR A 74 8.25 -32.66 -26.81
CA TYR A 74 9.26 -32.69 -25.76
C TYR A 74 8.65 -33.24 -24.46
N LEU A 75 9.37 -34.13 -23.80
CA LEU A 75 8.91 -34.81 -22.59
C LEU A 75 9.70 -34.42 -21.34
N GLY A 76 10.81 -33.70 -21.47
CA GLY A 76 11.72 -33.36 -20.37
C GLY A 76 13.11 -33.98 -20.53
N ASP A 77 14.10 -33.42 -19.85
CA ASP A 77 15.50 -33.90 -19.76
C ASP A 77 16.15 -34.26 -21.11
N GLY A 78 15.90 -33.45 -22.15
CA GLY A 78 16.42 -33.69 -23.50
C GLY A 78 15.66 -34.74 -24.33
N PHE A 79 14.63 -35.39 -23.77
CA PHE A 79 13.84 -36.41 -24.47
C PHE A 79 12.66 -35.81 -25.24
N SER A 80 12.42 -36.33 -26.43
CA SER A 80 11.22 -36.06 -27.22
C SER A 80 10.66 -37.35 -27.81
N ILE A 81 9.34 -37.43 -27.92
CA ILE A 81 8.66 -38.48 -28.68
C ILE A 81 8.06 -37.88 -29.95
N GLY A 82 8.02 -38.61 -31.06
CA GLY A 82 7.38 -38.13 -32.27
C GLY A 82 6.89 -39.25 -33.18
N VAL A 83 6.01 -38.86 -34.09
CA VAL A 83 5.52 -39.72 -35.18
C VAL A 83 5.94 -39.08 -36.49
N ALA A 84 6.65 -39.84 -37.32
CA ALA A 84 7.08 -39.45 -38.65
C ALA A 84 6.31 -40.22 -39.73
N GLY A 85 5.92 -39.51 -40.78
CA GLY A 85 5.41 -40.07 -42.03
C GLY A 85 6.35 -39.70 -43.16
N SER A 86 6.65 -40.65 -44.04
CA SER A 86 7.56 -40.44 -45.16
C SER A 86 7.08 -41.13 -46.43
N VAL A 87 7.36 -40.51 -47.58
CA VAL A 87 7.05 -41.04 -48.91
C VAL A 87 8.27 -40.92 -49.81
N ASN A 88 8.48 -41.86 -50.74
CA ASN A 88 9.54 -41.77 -51.73
C ASN A 88 9.21 -42.64 -52.97
N LYS A 89 10.02 -42.54 -54.02
CA LYS A 89 10.02 -43.46 -55.16
C LYS A 89 11.39 -44.10 -55.29
N ILE A 90 11.44 -45.43 -55.34
CA ILE A 90 12.68 -46.19 -55.40
C ILE A 90 12.99 -46.55 -56.86
N ASP A 91 13.73 -45.68 -57.55
CA ASP A 91 14.16 -45.90 -58.93
C ASP A 91 15.54 -46.60 -59.03
N LYS A 92 16.23 -46.75 -57.89
CA LYS A 92 17.54 -47.37 -57.75
C LYS A 92 17.52 -48.38 -56.61
N PHE A 93 17.60 -49.66 -56.94
CA PHE A 93 17.74 -50.75 -55.98
C PHE A 93 19.11 -51.39 -56.13
N ILE A 94 19.72 -51.78 -55.01
CA ILE A 94 21.09 -52.28 -54.97
C ILE A 94 21.11 -53.76 -54.57
N LYS A 95 21.67 -54.60 -55.44
CA LYS A 95 21.87 -56.03 -55.22
C LYS A 95 23.36 -56.34 -55.07
N ASP A 96 23.63 -57.39 -54.30
CA ASP A 96 24.98 -57.94 -54.10
C ASP A 96 25.30 -58.95 -55.21
N GLU A 97 26.46 -58.79 -55.86
CA GLU A 97 26.97 -59.67 -56.91
C GLU A 97 28.43 -60.10 -56.64
N ASN A 98 28.90 -61.12 -57.35
CA ASN A 98 30.21 -61.75 -57.12
C ASN A 98 31.41 -60.78 -57.20
N GLU A 99 31.29 -59.66 -57.93
CA GLU A 99 32.34 -58.63 -58.08
C GLU A 99 31.86 -57.20 -57.70
N GLY A 100 30.90 -57.07 -56.78
CA GLY A 100 30.52 -55.76 -56.23
C GLY A 100 29.01 -55.54 -56.07
N TYR A 101 28.57 -54.30 -56.24
CA TYR A 101 27.17 -53.90 -56.11
C TYR A 101 26.59 -53.50 -57.46
N GLU A 102 25.53 -54.17 -57.88
CA GLU A 102 24.77 -53.79 -59.08
C GLU A 102 23.64 -52.84 -58.70
N LYS A 103 23.52 -51.71 -59.41
CA LYS A 103 22.40 -50.78 -59.30
C LYS A 103 21.45 -51.03 -60.47
N TYR A 104 20.20 -51.34 -60.19
CA TYR A 104 19.18 -51.54 -61.21
C TYR A 104 17.90 -50.77 -60.86
N ASN A 105 17.08 -50.53 -61.88
CA ASN A 105 15.77 -49.91 -61.68
C ASN A 105 14.74 -51.02 -61.39
N PRO A 106 14.10 -51.04 -60.19
CA PRO A 106 13.14 -52.07 -59.81
C PRO A 106 11.74 -51.87 -60.43
N GLY A 107 11.54 -50.84 -61.25
CA GLY A 107 10.22 -50.45 -61.79
C GLY A 107 9.56 -49.34 -60.97
N ASP A 108 8.24 -49.28 -60.99
CA ASP A 108 7.46 -48.27 -60.26
C ASP A 108 7.30 -48.65 -58.77
N LEU A 109 8.41 -48.71 -58.04
CA LEU A 109 8.43 -49.08 -56.62
C LEU A 109 8.19 -47.85 -55.73
N THR A 110 6.99 -47.74 -55.16
CA THR A 110 6.65 -46.68 -54.19
C THR A 110 7.13 -47.01 -52.79
N TYR A 111 7.54 -45.99 -52.04
CA TYR A 111 7.95 -46.13 -50.64
C TYR A 111 7.04 -45.32 -49.73
N TYR A 112 6.56 -45.93 -48.65
CA TYR A 112 5.88 -45.25 -47.56
C TYR A 112 6.46 -45.72 -46.22
N GLY A 113 6.66 -44.80 -45.28
CA GLY A 113 7.10 -45.12 -43.93
C GLY A 113 6.26 -44.39 -42.89
N ILE A 114 5.88 -45.11 -41.83
CA ILE A 114 5.29 -44.53 -40.63
C ILE A 114 6.15 -44.98 -39.45
N ASP A 115 6.73 -44.03 -38.73
CA ASP A 115 7.75 -44.28 -37.71
C ASP A 115 7.37 -43.60 -36.40
N ALA A 116 7.45 -44.33 -35.30
CA ALA A 116 7.44 -43.79 -33.95
C ALA A 116 8.88 -43.64 -33.47
N GLU A 117 9.26 -42.43 -33.06
CA GLU A 117 10.64 -42.05 -32.75
C GLU A 117 10.74 -41.50 -31.34
N VAL A 118 11.76 -41.92 -30.60
CA VAL A 118 12.23 -41.28 -29.37
C VAL A 118 13.58 -40.64 -29.70
N LYS A 119 13.70 -39.34 -29.42
CA LYS A 119 14.90 -38.53 -29.65
C LYS A 119 15.48 -38.08 -28.34
N TYR A 120 16.82 -38.07 -28.26
CA TYR A 120 17.56 -37.48 -27.16
C TYR A 120 18.48 -36.38 -27.68
N SER A 121 18.25 -35.15 -27.22
CA SER A 121 19.01 -33.96 -27.57
C SER A 121 20.23 -33.80 -26.66
N PHE A 122 21.39 -33.53 -27.26
CA PHE A 122 22.62 -33.21 -26.53
C PHE A 122 22.83 -31.69 -26.34
N LYS A 123 21.87 -30.86 -26.75
CA LYS A 123 21.94 -29.39 -26.68
C LYS A 123 22.30 -28.88 -25.30
N GLU A 124 21.63 -29.39 -24.26
CA GLU A 124 21.84 -28.99 -22.87
C GLU A 124 23.22 -29.43 -22.35
N ILE A 125 23.62 -30.67 -22.61
CA ILE A 125 24.94 -31.21 -22.24
C ILE A 125 26.07 -30.38 -22.86
N LEU A 126 25.91 -30.01 -24.14
CA LEU A 126 26.89 -29.23 -24.88
C LEU A 126 26.80 -27.73 -24.61
N LYS A 127 25.79 -27.27 -23.85
CA LYS A 127 25.49 -25.85 -23.59
C LYS A 127 25.47 -25.01 -24.87
N SER A 128 24.99 -25.60 -25.95
CA SER A 128 25.04 -25.01 -27.29
C SER A 128 23.72 -24.33 -27.63
N LYS A 129 23.79 -23.09 -28.13
CA LYS A 129 22.62 -22.35 -28.62
C LYS A 129 22.34 -22.56 -30.11
N VAL A 130 23.34 -23.02 -30.87
CA VAL A 130 23.31 -23.06 -32.34
C VAL A 130 23.22 -24.48 -32.88
N ILE A 131 23.91 -25.42 -32.24
CA ILE A 131 24.05 -26.81 -32.71
C ILE A 131 23.45 -27.74 -31.67
N ASP A 132 22.55 -28.61 -32.09
CA ASP A 132 21.91 -29.62 -31.26
C ASP A 132 22.02 -30.99 -31.94
N PRO A 133 23.09 -31.75 -31.64
CA PRO A 133 23.19 -33.15 -32.01
C PRO A 133 22.15 -33.96 -31.27
N PHE A 134 21.54 -34.94 -31.93
CA PHE A 134 20.60 -35.84 -31.28
C PHE A 134 20.78 -37.28 -31.73
N LEU A 135 20.40 -38.21 -30.85
CA LEU A 135 20.20 -39.61 -31.17
C LEU A 135 18.72 -39.87 -31.37
N LEU A 136 18.40 -40.82 -32.26
CA LEU A 136 17.05 -41.35 -32.36
C LEU A 136 17.03 -42.88 -32.28
N VAL A 137 16.00 -43.40 -31.63
CA VAL A 137 15.65 -44.81 -31.63
C VAL A 137 14.14 -44.92 -31.82
N GLY A 138 13.67 -45.97 -32.47
CA GLY A 138 12.25 -46.07 -32.78
C GLY A 138 11.85 -47.39 -33.41
N GLY A 139 10.56 -47.49 -33.65
CA GLY A 139 9.95 -48.58 -34.42
C GLY A 139 9.17 -47.99 -35.58
N GLY A 140 9.10 -48.72 -36.68
CA GLY A 140 8.40 -48.27 -37.87
C GLY A 140 7.62 -49.36 -38.56
N TYR A 141 6.81 -48.93 -39.52
CA TYR A 141 6.22 -49.80 -40.51
C TYR A 141 6.49 -49.20 -41.88
N THR A 142 7.14 -49.98 -42.74
CA THR A 142 7.57 -49.53 -44.07
C THR A 142 6.87 -50.35 -45.14
N PHE A 143 6.44 -49.67 -46.20
CA PHE A 143 5.86 -50.24 -47.40
C PHE A 143 6.80 -49.96 -48.58
N MET A 144 7.10 -50.98 -49.37
CA MET A 144 7.88 -50.89 -50.61
C MET A 144 7.12 -51.62 -51.72
N GLY A 145 6.36 -50.88 -52.52
CA GLY A 145 5.38 -51.46 -53.44
C GLY A 145 4.26 -52.16 -52.67
N ASP A 146 3.98 -53.41 -53.02
CA ASP A 146 3.01 -54.28 -52.36
C ASP A 146 3.58 -54.97 -51.09
N ALA A 147 4.91 -54.92 -50.89
CA ALA A 147 5.57 -55.46 -49.70
C ALA A 147 5.47 -54.51 -48.50
N SER A 148 5.38 -55.07 -47.30
CA SER A 148 5.36 -54.29 -46.06
C SER A 148 5.96 -55.03 -44.87
N ALA A 149 6.73 -54.33 -44.03
CA ALA A 149 7.37 -54.90 -42.86
C ALA A 149 7.49 -53.91 -41.70
N GLY A 150 7.47 -54.46 -40.48
CA GLY A 150 7.87 -53.73 -39.28
C GLY A 150 9.39 -53.53 -39.24
N THR A 151 9.82 -52.37 -38.77
CA THR A 151 11.24 -52.02 -38.68
C THR A 151 11.65 -51.59 -37.28
N VAL A 152 12.90 -51.88 -36.91
CA VAL A 152 13.58 -51.25 -35.78
C VAL A 152 14.52 -50.18 -36.32
N ASN A 153 14.35 -48.96 -35.83
CA ASN A 153 15.00 -47.77 -36.34
C ASN A 153 16.03 -47.26 -35.34
N GLY A 154 17.23 -46.94 -35.82
CA GLY A 154 18.27 -46.29 -35.03
C GLY A 154 19.00 -45.26 -35.87
N GLY A 155 19.27 -44.09 -35.31
CA GLY A 155 19.87 -43.02 -36.08
C GLY A 155 20.43 -41.89 -35.26
N LEU A 156 20.98 -40.94 -35.99
CA LEU A 156 21.60 -39.74 -35.47
C LEU A 156 21.22 -38.56 -36.35
N GLY A 157 21.22 -37.38 -35.75
CA GLY A 157 20.95 -36.16 -36.47
C GLY A 157 21.51 -34.93 -35.80
N LEU A 158 21.30 -33.81 -36.47
CA LEU A 158 21.82 -32.52 -36.11
C LEU A 158 20.79 -31.45 -36.44
N ASN A 159 20.42 -30.66 -35.44
CA ASN A 159 19.64 -29.44 -35.62
C ASN A 159 20.60 -28.25 -35.61
N PHE A 160 20.51 -27.40 -36.63
CA PHE A 160 21.17 -26.11 -36.70
C PHE A 160 20.13 -25.00 -36.50
N TRP A 161 20.14 -24.38 -35.32
CA TRP A 161 19.22 -23.33 -34.92
C TRP A 161 19.60 -21.99 -35.55
N PHE A 162 18.68 -21.42 -36.33
CA PHE A 162 18.82 -20.06 -36.87
C PHE A 162 18.22 -19.02 -35.93
N THR A 163 17.05 -19.37 -35.41
CA THR A 163 16.39 -18.71 -34.30
C THR A 163 16.25 -19.75 -33.20
N PRO A 164 15.77 -19.35 -32.01
CA PRO A 164 15.37 -20.34 -31.04
C PRO A 164 14.47 -21.43 -31.67
N ASN A 165 13.65 -21.17 -32.72
CA ASN A 165 12.48 -22.00 -33.15
C ASN A 165 12.60 -22.73 -34.43
N ILE A 166 13.47 -22.19 -35.27
CA ILE A 166 13.60 -22.63 -36.62
C ILE A 166 14.98 -23.24 -36.71
N ALA A 167 14.99 -24.54 -36.93
CA ALA A 167 16.22 -25.29 -37.14
C ALA A 167 16.23 -25.91 -38.54
N LEU A 168 17.41 -25.95 -39.15
CA LEU A 168 17.69 -26.93 -40.21
C LEU A 168 18.03 -28.25 -39.54
N THR A 169 17.24 -29.28 -39.81
CA THR A 169 17.46 -30.64 -39.30
C THR A 169 18.05 -31.51 -40.40
N LEU A 170 19.18 -32.14 -40.09
CA LEU A 170 19.77 -33.22 -40.87
C LEU A 170 19.70 -34.50 -40.04
N GLN A 171 19.13 -35.57 -40.60
CA GLN A 171 18.95 -36.84 -39.90
C GLN A 171 19.34 -38.00 -40.80
N SER A 172 19.96 -39.03 -40.23
CA SER A 172 20.24 -40.30 -40.90
C SER A 172 19.79 -41.44 -40.00
N THR A 173 18.92 -42.30 -40.52
CA THR A 173 18.25 -43.38 -39.80
C THR A 173 18.48 -44.70 -40.52
N TYR A 174 19.04 -45.67 -39.80
CA TYR A 174 19.06 -47.06 -40.23
C TYR A 174 17.75 -47.72 -39.84
N LYS A 175 17.05 -48.31 -40.82
CA LYS A 175 15.80 -49.04 -40.64
C LYS A 175 16.07 -50.51 -40.90
N HIS A 176 16.08 -51.29 -39.82
CA HIS A 176 16.27 -52.74 -39.90
C HIS A 176 14.92 -53.40 -40.13
N SER A 177 14.77 -54.05 -41.28
CA SER A 177 13.67 -54.97 -41.58
C SER A 177 14.09 -56.41 -41.29
N PHE A 178 13.12 -57.25 -40.92
CA PHE A 178 13.30 -58.66 -40.59
C PHE A 178 13.01 -59.60 -41.79
N ASP A 179 12.77 -59.04 -42.97
CA ASP A 179 12.56 -59.81 -44.20
C ASP A 179 13.88 -60.32 -44.80
N ASP A 180 13.88 -61.54 -45.37
CA ASP A 180 15.08 -62.31 -45.69
C ASP A 180 15.40 -62.44 -47.19
N THR A 181 14.42 -62.28 -48.10
CA THR A 181 14.60 -62.57 -49.53
C THR A 181 15.18 -61.39 -50.31
N ARG A 182 15.03 -60.16 -49.80
CA ARG A 182 15.59 -58.91 -50.38
C ARG A 182 15.20 -58.65 -51.84
N LEU A 183 14.05 -59.16 -52.25
CA LEU A 183 13.47 -58.92 -53.57
C LEU A 183 12.56 -57.68 -53.51
N PRO A 184 12.72 -56.71 -54.43
CA PRO A 184 11.82 -55.55 -54.47
C PRO A 184 10.38 -56.02 -54.71
N ASP A 185 9.41 -55.32 -54.12
CA ASP A 185 7.97 -55.61 -54.23
C ASP A 185 7.51 -56.94 -53.58
N VAL A 186 8.44 -57.73 -53.05
CA VAL A 186 8.17 -58.98 -52.31
C VAL A 186 8.52 -58.81 -50.83
N ASP A 187 9.66 -58.18 -50.54
CA ASP A 187 10.18 -57.93 -49.20
C ASP A 187 10.64 -56.48 -49.02
N VAL A 188 10.60 -55.99 -47.79
CA VAL A 188 11.19 -54.70 -47.43
C VAL A 188 12.64 -54.90 -47.02
N ALA A 189 13.57 -54.44 -47.84
CA ALA A 189 14.98 -54.49 -47.50
C ALA A 189 15.35 -53.53 -46.35
N SER A 190 16.26 -53.94 -45.47
CA SER A 190 16.89 -53.02 -44.52
C SER A 190 17.59 -51.88 -45.28
N HIS A 191 17.36 -50.64 -44.87
CA HIS A 191 17.79 -49.47 -45.64
C HIS A 191 18.17 -48.29 -44.74
N MET A 192 18.87 -47.32 -45.33
CA MET A 192 19.08 -46.02 -44.73
C MET A 192 18.05 -45.04 -45.26
N GLN A 193 17.53 -44.22 -44.36
CA GLN A 193 16.75 -43.04 -44.68
C GLN A 193 17.52 -41.80 -44.22
N HIS A 194 17.82 -40.91 -45.14
CA HIS A 194 18.40 -39.60 -44.85
C HIS A 194 17.30 -38.55 -44.97
N PHE A 195 17.34 -37.54 -44.12
CA PHE A 195 16.38 -36.45 -44.11
C PHE A 195 17.10 -35.11 -44.00
N ALA A 196 16.60 -34.13 -44.75
CA ALA A 196 16.98 -32.73 -44.63
C ALA A 196 15.72 -31.87 -44.72
N GLY A 197 15.53 -30.97 -43.74
CA GLY A 197 14.35 -30.11 -43.71
C GLY A 197 14.37 -29.11 -42.58
N ILE A 198 13.24 -28.40 -42.43
CA ILE A 198 13.07 -27.37 -41.43
C ILE A 198 12.23 -27.91 -40.27
N ARG A 199 12.70 -27.65 -39.06
CA ARG A 199 12.00 -27.90 -37.80
C ARG A 199 11.47 -26.58 -37.26
N PHE A 200 10.18 -26.57 -36.93
CA PHE A 200 9.48 -25.52 -36.24
C PHE A 200 9.05 -26.03 -34.87
N GLN A 201 9.03 -25.15 -33.88
CA GLN A 201 8.51 -25.50 -32.57
C GLN A 201 7.75 -24.38 -31.90
N PHE A 202 6.89 -24.78 -30.96
CA PHE A 202 5.88 -23.89 -30.39
C PHE A 202 5.26 -24.50 -29.11
N GLY A 203 4.43 -23.72 -28.44
CA GLY A 203 3.50 -24.20 -27.40
C GLY A 203 3.86 -23.84 -25.96
N GLY A 204 4.67 -22.80 -25.73
CA GLY A 204 4.83 -22.20 -24.40
C GLY A 204 3.53 -21.59 -23.91
N LYS A 205 3.36 -21.57 -22.58
CA LYS A 205 2.20 -20.95 -21.93
C LYS A 205 2.53 -19.48 -21.67
N ASP A 206 1.65 -18.62 -22.15
CA ASP A 206 1.60 -17.17 -21.98
C ASP A 206 0.11 -16.89 -21.74
N SER A 207 -0.26 -16.67 -20.49
CA SER A 207 -1.64 -16.73 -20.03
C SER A 207 -2.38 -15.42 -20.23
N ASP A 208 -1.68 -14.30 -20.17
CA ASP A 208 -2.23 -12.96 -20.33
C ASP A 208 -1.97 -12.35 -21.71
N GLY A 209 -1.06 -12.93 -22.49
CA GLY A 209 -0.81 -12.60 -23.89
C GLY A 209 0.06 -11.37 -24.08
N ASP A 210 0.87 -11.01 -23.09
CA ASP A 210 1.78 -9.86 -23.16
C ASP A 210 3.07 -10.15 -23.96
N GLY A 211 3.29 -11.42 -24.32
CA GLY A 211 4.42 -11.91 -25.10
C GLY A 211 5.57 -12.46 -24.24
N ILE A 212 5.42 -12.47 -22.92
CA ILE A 212 6.33 -13.08 -21.96
C ILE A 212 5.70 -14.41 -21.52
N LEU A 213 6.49 -15.47 -21.53
CA LEU A 213 5.97 -16.78 -21.12
C LEU A 213 5.77 -16.78 -19.60
N ASP A 214 4.73 -17.44 -19.09
CA ASP A 214 4.41 -17.56 -17.65
C ASP A 214 5.62 -17.88 -16.73
N LYS A 215 6.63 -18.57 -17.28
CA LYS A 215 7.86 -18.95 -16.57
C LYS A 215 8.83 -17.78 -16.33
N TYR A 216 8.79 -16.80 -17.23
CA TYR A 216 9.61 -15.60 -17.23
C TYR A 216 8.81 -14.35 -16.86
N ASP A 217 7.52 -14.53 -16.62
CA ASP A 217 6.57 -13.50 -16.25
C ASP A 217 6.43 -13.45 -14.73
N GLU A 218 6.66 -12.29 -14.14
CA GLU A 218 6.44 -12.03 -12.71
C GLU A 218 4.95 -11.81 -12.39
N CYS A 219 4.16 -11.43 -13.39
CA CYS A 219 2.73 -11.19 -13.31
C CYS A 219 1.92 -12.01 -14.35
N PRO A 220 1.98 -13.38 -14.36
CA PRO A 220 1.50 -14.21 -15.46
C PRO A 220 0.02 -14.09 -15.89
N ASP A 221 -0.81 -13.43 -15.07
CA ASP A 221 -2.24 -13.29 -15.29
C ASP A 221 -2.63 -11.83 -15.66
N VAL A 222 -1.67 -10.89 -15.72
CA VAL A 222 -1.90 -9.46 -15.90
C VAL A 222 -0.88 -8.90 -16.89
N PRO A 223 -1.32 -8.48 -18.11
CA PRO A 223 -0.39 -8.07 -19.14
C PRO A 223 0.48 -6.90 -18.70
N GLY A 224 1.80 -7.01 -18.88
CA GLY A 224 2.72 -5.97 -18.46
C GLY A 224 3.79 -5.61 -19.46
N LEU A 225 4.83 -4.95 -18.94
CA LEU A 225 5.93 -4.42 -19.73
C LEU A 225 7.15 -5.35 -19.61
N ALA A 226 7.86 -5.52 -20.74
CA ALA A 226 9.10 -6.29 -20.77
C ALA A 226 10.22 -5.70 -19.89
N GLU A 227 10.16 -4.40 -19.57
CA GLU A 227 11.08 -3.76 -18.63
C GLU A 227 10.90 -4.28 -17.20
N PHE A 228 9.68 -4.69 -16.84
CA PHE A 228 9.29 -5.18 -15.51
C PHE A 228 8.90 -6.66 -15.52
N ASN A 229 9.54 -7.45 -16.41
CA ASN A 229 9.32 -8.89 -16.54
C ASN A 229 7.84 -9.31 -16.61
N GLY A 230 7.01 -8.55 -17.33
CA GLY A 230 5.58 -8.87 -17.51
C GLY A 230 4.65 -8.24 -16.48
N CYS A 231 5.17 -7.42 -15.57
CA CYS A 231 4.31 -6.64 -14.68
C CYS A 231 3.94 -5.26 -15.28
N PRO A 232 2.71 -4.77 -15.01
CA PRO A 232 2.29 -3.43 -15.39
C PRO A 232 2.94 -2.35 -14.52
N ASP A 233 3.01 -1.14 -15.08
CA ASP A 233 3.36 0.13 -14.43
C ASP A 233 2.33 1.14 -14.96
N THR A 234 1.26 1.32 -14.20
CA THR A 234 0.03 1.96 -14.63
C THR A 234 0.19 3.47 -14.76
N ASP A 235 0.93 4.10 -13.86
CA ASP A 235 1.14 5.54 -13.85
C ASP A 235 2.48 5.99 -14.48
N GLY A 236 3.38 5.04 -14.73
CA GLY A 236 4.63 5.26 -15.46
C GLY A 236 5.71 5.92 -14.64
N ASP A 237 5.70 5.78 -13.31
CA ASP A 237 6.70 6.35 -12.42
C ASP A 237 8.00 5.51 -12.34
N GLY A 238 7.98 4.31 -12.93
CA GLY A 238 9.09 3.37 -12.97
C GLY A 238 9.06 2.30 -11.87
N ILE A 239 7.98 2.23 -11.09
CA ILE A 239 7.73 1.21 -10.08
C ILE A 239 6.53 0.37 -10.54
N PRO A 240 6.68 -0.95 -10.73
CA PRO A 240 5.58 -1.76 -11.20
C PRO A 240 4.47 -1.84 -10.15
N ASP A 241 3.20 -1.92 -10.57
CA ASP A 241 1.99 -1.76 -9.72
C ASP A 241 1.99 -2.64 -8.46
N HIS A 242 2.62 -3.83 -8.53
CA HIS A 242 2.68 -4.77 -7.41
C HIS A 242 3.69 -4.39 -6.31
N LEU A 243 4.57 -3.42 -6.59
CA LEU A 243 5.53 -2.80 -5.68
C LEU A 243 5.19 -1.34 -5.35
N ASP A 244 4.16 -0.79 -6.00
CA ASP A 244 3.73 0.58 -5.84
C ASP A 244 2.62 0.70 -4.77
N GLU A 245 2.82 1.58 -3.78
CA GLU A 245 1.80 1.90 -2.77
C GLU A 245 0.69 2.82 -3.32
N CYS A 246 0.97 3.54 -4.42
CA CYS A 246 0.09 4.49 -5.09
C CYS A 246 0.00 4.26 -6.63
N PRO A 247 -0.43 3.07 -7.14
CA PRO A 247 -0.29 2.65 -8.56
C PRO A 247 -0.97 3.51 -9.63
N ASP A 248 -1.77 4.50 -9.24
CA ASP A 248 -2.54 5.36 -10.13
C ASP A 248 -1.98 6.80 -10.20
N VAL A 249 -0.96 7.14 -9.38
CA VAL A 249 -0.46 8.50 -9.19
C VAL A 249 1.07 8.50 -9.10
N PRO A 250 1.79 9.07 -10.09
CA PRO A 250 3.23 8.96 -10.13
C PRO A 250 3.91 9.50 -8.89
N GLY A 251 4.80 8.72 -8.28
CA GLY A 251 5.48 9.12 -7.07
C GLY A 251 6.99 8.97 -7.09
N LEU A 252 7.55 8.94 -5.89
CA LEU A 252 9.00 8.86 -5.69
C LEU A 252 9.39 7.46 -5.20
N PRO A 253 10.54 6.92 -5.65
CA PRO A 253 11.06 5.65 -5.14
C PRO A 253 11.34 5.63 -3.63
N GLU A 254 11.59 6.79 -3.02
CA GLU A 254 11.76 6.91 -1.57
C GLU A 254 10.47 6.57 -0.80
N PHE A 255 9.32 6.74 -1.42
CA PHE A 255 7.99 6.52 -0.85
C PHE A 255 7.21 5.40 -1.55
N ASN A 256 7.92 4.42 -2.14
CA ASN A 256 7.33 3.28 -2.84
C ASN A 256 6.27 3.68 -3.88
N GLY A 257 6.54 4.72 -4.68
CA GLY A 257 5.64 5.16 -5.76
C GLY A 257 4.56 6.14 -5.34
N CYS A 258 4.59 6.63 -4.10
CA CYS A 258 3.71 7.71 -3.67
C CYS A 258 4.34 9.10 -3.83
N PRO A 259 3.55 10.13 -4.19
CA PRO A 259 3.99 11.51 -4.21
C PRO A 259 4.18 12.08 -2.79
N ASP A 260 5.04 13.08 -2.69
CA ASP A 260 5.25 13.97 -1.54
C ASP A 260 5.23 15.39 -2.13
N THR A 261 4.05 15.99 -2.12
CA THR A 261 3.73 17.20 -2.89
C THR A 261 4.43 18.44 -2.31
N ASP A 262 4.55 18.54 -1.00
CA ASP A 262 5.16 19.68 -0.33
C ASP A 262 6.63 19.46 0.09
N GLY A 263 7.09 18.21 0.06
CA GLY A 263 8.49 17.85 0.27
C GLY A 263 8.91 17.83 1.73
N ASP A 264 7.99 17.61 2.67
CA ASP A 264 8.29 17.54 4.10
C ASP A 264 8.81 16.17 4.57
N GLY A 265 8.78 15.18 3.70
CA GLY A 265 9.21 13.81 3.95
C GLY A 265 8.09 12.85 4.34
N ILE A 266 6.82 13.28 4.27
CA ILE A 266 5.63 12.45 4.46
C ILE A 266 4.87 12.38 3.13
N PRO A 267 4.64 11.18 2.57
CA PRO A 267 3.93 11.09 1.30
C PRO A 267 2.44 11.46 1.48
N ASP A 268 1.83 12.06 0.46
CA ASP A 268 0.51 12.70 0.51
C ASP A 268 -0.60 11.82 1.13
N HIS A 269 -0.56 10.50 0.90
CA HIS A 269 -1.55 9.56 1.44
C HIS A 269 -1.43 9.31 2.96
N LYS A 270 -0.33 9.75 3.57
CA LYS A 270 -0.04 9.72 5.02
C LYS A 270 0.04 11.13 5.62
N ASP A 271 -0.10 12.16 4.80
CA ASP A 271 -0.03 13.57 5.19
C ASP A 271 -1.44 14.14 5.47
N GLU A 272 -1.64 14.75 6.63
CA GLU A 272 -2.88 15.45 6.98
C GLU A 272 -2.97 16.84 6.33
N CYS A 273 -1.84 17.41 5.92
CA CYS A 273 -1.67 18.71 5.28
C CYS A 273 -0.81 18.66 3.99
N PRO A 274 -1.16 17.87 2.95
CA PRO A 274 -0.27 17.51 1.81
C PRO A 274 0.27 18.66 0.93
N ASP A 275 -0.22 19.89 1.13
CA ASP A 275 0.13 21.07 0.33
C ASP A 275 1.05 22.04 1.09
N VAL A 276 1.34 21.80 2.37
CA VAL A 276 2.04 22.74 3.26
C VAL A 276 3.00 21.98 4.18
N PRO A 277 4.32 22.19 4.04
CA PRO A 277 5.29 21.38 4.77
C PRO A 277 5.10 21.47 6.29
N GLY A 278 5.08 20.33 6.96
CA GLY A 278 4.87 20.27 8.40
C GLY A 278 5.87 19.41 9.16
N LEU A 279 5.47 19.09 10.38
CA LEU A 279 6.29 18.30 11.29
C LEU A 279 5.77 16.86 11.34
N ALA A 280 6.69 15.90 11.40
CA ALA A 280 6.33 14.50 11.53
C ALA A 280 5.57 14.16 12.83
N GLU A 281 5.71 14.99 13.88
CA GLU A 281 4.91 14.87 15.11
C GLU A 281 3.41 15.13 14.87
N PHE A 282 3.09 15.91 13.83
CA PHE A 282 1.72 16.32 13.47
C PHE A 282 1.29 15.80 12.10
N ASN A 283 1.82 14.63 11.68
CA ASN A 283 1.47 13.96 10.43
C ASN A 283 1.53 14.89 9.20
N GLY A 284 2.58 15.72 9.12
CA GLY A 284 2.82 16.62 7.98
C GLY A 284 2.15 17.99 8.10
N CYS A 285 1.54 18.29 9.25
CA CYS A 285 0.99 19.62 9.49
C CYS A 285 1.98 20.57 10.22
N PRO A 286 2.00 21.87 9.87
CA PRO A 286 2.79 22.87 10.58
C PRO A 286 2.20 23.21 11.96
N ASP A 287 3.07 23.67 12.85
CA ASP A 287 2.76 24.28 14.15
C ASP A 287 3.58 25.58 14.23
N THR A 288 2.95 26.68 13.82
CA THR A 288 3.61 27.96 13.54
C THR A 288 4.11 28.64 14.82
N ASP A 289 3.37 28.54 15.92
CA ASP A 289 3.70 29.20 17.18
C ASP A 289 4.33 28.27 18.24
N GLY A 290 4.32 26.97 17.99
CA GLY A 290 5.01 25.96 18.78
C GLY A 290 4.32 25.63 20.10
N ASP A 291 3.00 25.80 20.19
CA ASP A 291 2.23 25.54 21.39
C ASP A 291 1.80 24.05 21.56
N GLY A 292 2.03 23.24 20.53
CA GLY A 292 1.68 21.82 20.49
C GLY A 292 0.29 21.53 19.92
N VAL A 293 -0.37 22.51 19.31
CA VAL A 293 -1.59 22.37 18.51
C VAL A 293 -1.25 22.76 17.06
N PRO A 294 -1.34 21.83 16.08
CA PRO A 294 -1.01 22.16 14.70
C PRO A 294 -2.00 23.19 14.12
N ASP A 295 -1.53 24.02 13.19
CA ASP A 295 -2.24 25.21 12.67
C ASP A 295 -3.68 24.92 12.20
N HIS A 296 -3.92 23.73 11.63
CA HIS A 296 -5.24 23.33 11.14
C HIS A 296 -6.26 23.01 12.25
N LEU A 297 -5.77 22.81 13.49
CA LEU A 297 -6.56 22.59 14.71
C LEU A 297 -6.49 23.77 15.68
N ASP A 298 -5.66 24.76 15.40
CA ASP A 298 -5.46 25.95 16.22
C ASP A 298 -6.42 27.08 15.80
N GLU A 299 -7.17 27.63 16.76
CA GLU A 299 -8.02 28.81 16.53
C GLU A 299 -7.21 30.13 16.49
N CYS A 300 -5.97 30.11 16.98
CA CYS A 300 -5.03 31.21 17.07
C CYS A 300 -3.59 30.86 16.58
N PRO A 301 -3.36 30.41 15.33
CA PRO A 301 -2.08 29.81 14.86
C PRO A 301 -0.79 30.65 14.97
N GLU A 302 -0.89 31.92 15.35
CA GLU A 302 0.27 32.82 15.48
C GLU A 302 0.56 33.21 16.95
N VAL A 303 -0.24 32.73 17.90
CA VAL A 303 -0.22 33.17 19.30
C VAL A 303 -0.36 31.97 20.24
N PRO A 304 0.72 31.58 20.95
CA PRO A 304 0.72 30.34 21.72
C PRO A 304 -0.38 30.29 22.78
N GLY A 305 -1.05 29.15 22.86
CA GLY A 305 -2.06 28.88 23.86
C GLY A 305 -2.11 27.43 24.35
N PRO A 306 -2.95 27.15 25.34
CA PRO A 306 -3.17 25.80 25.80
C PRO A 306 -4.07 25.01 24.85
N LYS A 307 -3.79 23.71 24.71
CA LYS A 307 -4.64 22.75 23.99
C LYS A 307 -6.08 22.73 24.51
N GLU A 308 -6.31 22.97 25.79
CA GLU A 308 -7.65 23.07 26.39
C GLU A 308 -8.50 24.20 25.80
N ASN A 309 -7.86 25.22 25.23
CA ASN A 309 -8.50 26.34 24.55
C ASN A 309 -8.15 26.39 23.06
N LYS A 310 -7.87 25.23 22.46
CA LYS A 310 -7.59 25.08 21.01
C LYS A 310 -6.51 26.04 20.50
N GLY A 311 -5.40 26.11 21.23
CA GLY A 311 -4.23 26.93 20.89
C GLY A 311 -4.41 28.44 21.14
N CYS A 312 -5.57 28.90 21.59
CA CYS A 312 -5.74 30.30 21.96
C CYS A 312 -5.38 30.58 23.43
N PRO A 313 -4.66 31.66 23.76
CA PRO A 313 -4.48 32.08 25.15
C PRO A 313 -5.84 32.42 25.80
N TRP A 314 -5.98 32.13 27.09
CA TRP A 314 -7.18 32.51 27.82
C TRP A 314 -7.26 34.03 27.95
N PRO A 315 -8.44 34.65 27.71
CA PRO A 315 -8.63 36.07 27.96
C PRO A 315 -8.34 36.43 29.43
N ASP A 316 -7.76 37.61 29.61
CA ASP A 316 -7.53 38.28 30.89
C ASP A 316 -7.93 39.75 30.67
N ARG A 317 -9.21 40.05 30.94
CA ARG A 317 -9.83 41.33 30.56
C ARG A 317 -9.30 42.52 31.34
N ASP A 318 -8.91 42.32 32.59
CA ASP A 318 -8.46 43.39 33.47
C ASP A 318 -6.93 43.40 33.68
N GLY A 319 -6.24 42.38 33.19
CA GLY A 319 -4.78 42.29 33.12
C GLY A 319 -4.13 42.06 34.48
N ASP A 320 -4.83 41.41 35.41
CA ASP A 320 -4.33 41.13 36.75
C ASP A 320 -3.50 39.85 36.85
N GLY A 321 -3.45 39.07 35.76
CA GLY A 321 -2.71 37.81 35.64
C GLY A 321 -3.52 36.57 36.02
N VAL A 322 -4.80 36.70 36.37
CA VAL A 322 -5.76 35.63 36.57
C VAL A 322 -6.69 35.57 35.34
N PRO A 323 -6.65 34.50 34.54
CA PRO A 323 -7.53 34.39 33.38
C PRO A 323 -9.01 34.47 33.76
N ASP A 324 -9.85 35.06 32.89
CA ASP A 324 -11.28 35.30 33.10
C ASP A 324 -12.07 34.08 33.61
N HIS A 325 -11.67 32.87 33.22
CA HIS A 325 -12.34 31.62 33.62
C HIS A 325 -11.98 31.16 35.05
N LEU A 326 -10.93 31.73 35.63
CA LEU A 326 -10.47 31.53 37.01
C LEU A 326 -10.67 32.78 37.89
N ASP A 327 -11.10 33.88 37.29
CA ASP A 327 -11.31 35.17 37.96
C ASP A 327 -12.77 35.32 38.46
N GLU A 328 -12.94 35.56 39.76
CA GLU A 328 -14.24 35.87 40.37
C GLU A 328 -14.69 37.31 40.08
N CYS A 329 -13.77 38.17 39.64
CA CYS A 329 -13.94 39.59 39.32
C CYS A 329 -13.36 40.00 37.95
N PRO A 330 -13.80 39.42 36.81
CA PRO A 330 -13.15 39.54 35.48
C PRO A 330 -13.00 40.93 34.84
N ASP A 331 -13.46 41.99 35.51
CA ASP A 331 -13.43 43.36 35.02
C ASP A 331 -12.75 44.31 36.04
N VAL A 332 -12.18 43.79 37.14
CA VAL A 332 -11.65 44.58 38.25
C VAL A 332 -10.39 43.93 38.83
N PRO A 333 -9.19 44.53 38.62
CA PRO A 333 -7.94 43.87 38.96
C PRO A 333 -7.80 43.50 40.44
N GLY A 334 -7.37 42.27 40.70
CA GLY A 334 -7.04 41.76 42.02
C GLY A 334 -5.79 40.87 42.03
N PRO A 335 -5.39 40.37 43.22
CA PRO A 335 -4.32 39.40 43.30
C PRO A 335 -4.86 37.98 43.12
N ALA A 336 -4.02 37.10 42.56
CA ALA A 336 -4.29 35.66 42.49
C ALA A 336 -4.55 35.02 43.88
N SER A 337 -4.07 35.62 44.99
CA SER A 337 -4.38 35.18 46.35
C SER A 337 -5.86 35.27 46.73
N ASN A 338 -6.63 36.08 46.00
CA ASN A 338 -8.05 36.30 46.23
C ASN A 338 -8.86 36.09 44.94
N ASN A 339 -8.44 35.13 44.09
CA ASN A 339 -9.13 34.72 42.86
C ASN A 339 -9.45 35.90 41.92
N GLY A 340 -8.49 36.80 41.71
CA GLY A 340 -8.64 37.98 40.83
C GLY A 340 -9.51 39.12 41.41
N CYS A 341 -10.03 38.95 42.64
CA CYS A 341 -10.82 40.00 43.27
C CYS A 341 -9.99 40.94 44.16
N PRO A 342 -10.30 42.25 44.22
CA PRO A 342 -9.62 43.19 45.10
C PRO A 342 -9.67 42.79 46.58
N GLU A 343 -8.52 42.84 47.25
CA GLU A 343 -8.45 42.71 48.71
C GLU A 343 -8.81 44.03 49.39
N ILE A 344 -9.65 43.96 50.43
CA ILE A 344 -10.06 45.16 51.17
C ILE A 344 -8.92 45.71 52.02
N LYS A 345 -8.60 46.99 51.80
CA LYS A 345 -7.55 47.71 52.54
C LYS A 345 -8.05 48.14 53.92
N GLU A 346 -7.14 48.29 54.88
CA GLU A 346 -7.49 48.71 56.25
C GLU A 346 -8.20 50.08 56.27
N GLU A 347 -7.85 50.98 55.35
CA GLU A 347 -8.47 52.30 55.21
C GLU A 347 -9.95 52.21 54.83
N ALA A 348 -10.31 51.27 53.94
CA ALA A 348 -11.69 51.04 53.53
C ALA A 348 -12.52 50.48 54.69
N VAL A 349 -11.95 49.56 55.49
CA VAL A 349 -12.61 49.05 56.72
C VAL A 349 -12.82 50.18 57.74
N LYS A 350 -11.84 51.07 57.89
CA LYS A 350 -11.97 52.24 58.77
C LYS A 350 -13.06 53.18 58.27
N GLN A 351 -13.09 53.47 56.97
CA GLN A 351 -14.09 54.34 56.37
C GLN A 351 -15.51 53.75 56.51
N LEU A 352 -15.69 52.44 56.30
CA LEU A 352 -16.96 51.74 56.54
C LEU A 352 -17.43 51.90 57.99
N ASN A 353 -16.52 51.76 58.97
CA ASN A 353 -16.84 51.98 60.38
C ASN A 353 -17.19 53.42 60.70
N ASP A 354 -16.49 54.39 60.11
CA ASP A 354 -16.76 55.80 60.31
C ASP A 354 -18.13 56.18 59.72
N TYR A 355 -18.52 55.63 58.57
CA TYR A 355 -19.89 55.73 58.08
C TYR A 355 -20.89 55.04 59.02
N GLY A 356 -20.62 53.82 59.47
CA GLY A 356 -21.49 53.07 60.39
C GLY A 356 -21.87 53.84 61.65
N LYS A 357 -20.92 54.59 62.24
CA LYS A 357 -21.14 55.43 63.43
C LYS A 357 -22.08 56.62 63.19
N THR A 358 -22.25 57.04 61.94
CA THR A 358 -23.12 58.16 61.56
C THR A 358 -24.54 57.72 61.17
N ILE A 359 -24.84 56.42 61.23
CA ILE A 359 -26.19 55.90 61.00
C ILE A 359 -27.09 56.27 62.19
N LEU A 360 -28.13 57.06 61.92
CA LEU A 360 -29.10 57.53 62.89
C LEU A 360 -30.42 56.77 62.77
N PHE A 361 -31.01 56.48 63.93
CA PHE A 361 -32.31 55.82 64.05
C PHE A 361 -33.35 56.74 64.68
N ASN A 362 -34.61 56.53 64.37
CA ASN A 362 -35.70 57.17 65.10
C ASN A 362 -35.70 56.68 66.56
N THR A 363 -35.99 57.57 67.51
CA THR A 363 -35.91 57.30 68.95
C THR A 363 -36.74 56.07 69.33
N GLY A 364 -36.13 55.12 70.07
CA GLY A 364 -36.77 53.87 70.49
C GLY A 364 -37.12 52.89 69.36
N LYS A 365 -36.73 53.20 68.12
CA LYS A 365 -37.01 52.40 66.93
C LYS A 365 -35.72 51.92 66.26
N PHE A 366 -35.89 51.01 65.30
CA PHE A 366 -34.85 50.49 64.39
C PHE A 366 -35.07 50.95 62.93
N THR A 367 -35.99 51.89 62.71
CA THR A 367 -36.16 52.61 61.43
C THR A 367 -35.16 53.76 61.34
N PHE A 368 -34.54 53.95 60.18
CA PHE A 368 -33.56 55.01 59.92
C PHE A 368 -34.16 56.42 59.90
N GLN A 369 -33.34 57.43 60.17
CA GLN A 369 -33.65 58.82 59.83
C GLN A 369 -33.32 59.08 58.35
N ASN A 370 -33.97 60.08 57.73
CA ASN A 370 -33.76 60.41 56.32
C ASN A 370 -32.29 60.69 55.96
N SER A 371 -31.52 61.30 56.86
CA SER A 371 -30.09 61.59 56.67
C SER A 371 -29.21 60.34 56.56
N SER A 372 -29.65 59.20 57.10
CA SER A 372 -28.86 57.97 57.14
C SER A 372 -28.86 57.19 55.83
N TYR A 373 -29.84 57.41 54.95
CA TYR A 373 -29.89 56.72 53.67
C TYR A 373 -28.67 57.06 52.78
N ALA A 374 -28.22 58.32 52.76
CA ALA A 374 -27.02 58.71 52.02
C ALA A 374 -25.74 58.03 52.54
N VAL A 375 -25.64 57.86 53.86
CA VAL A 375 -24.53 57.16 54.52
C VAL A 375 -24.56 55.66 54.17
N LEU A 376 -25.74 55.05 54.25
CA LEU A 376 -25.93 53.65 53.90
C LEU A 376 -25.61 53.39 52.42
N ASP A 377 -26.01 54.29 51.52
CA ASP A 377 -25.66 54.17 50.09
C ASP A 377 -24.15 54.30 49.84
N ASN A 378 -23.42 55.11 50.62
CA ASN A 378 -21.95 55.15 50.55
C ASN A 378 -21.30 53.87 51.08
N ILE A 379 -21.86 53.25 52.13
CA ILE A 379 -21.44 51.92 52.60
C ILE A 379 -21.63 50.89 51.48
N VAL A 380 -22.78 50.91 50.79
CA VAL A 380 -23.05 50.01 49.66
C VAL A 380 -22.01 50.18 48.56
N LYS A 381 -21.64 51.42 48.20
CA LYS A 381 -20.62 51.68 47.17
C LYS A 381 -19.30 51.00 47.52
N ILE A 382 -18.79 51.22 48.74
CA ILE A 382 -17.54 50.59 49.18
C ILE A 382 -17.68 49.07 49.21
N MET A 383 -18.78 48.52 49.72
CA MET A 383 -18.98 47.06 49.74
C MET A 383 -19.07 46.42 48.36
N LYS A 384 -19.48 47.18 47.33
CA LYS A 384 -19.49 46.73 45.92
C LYS A 384 -18.10 46.71 45.28
N GLU A 385 -17.17 47.53 45.74
CA GLU A 385 -15.77 47.51 45.30
C GLU A 385 -15.02 46.24 45.78
N TYR A 386 -15.52 45.58 46.83
CA TYR A 386 -14.91 44.39 47.42
C TYR A 386 -15.89 43.21 47.47
N PRO A 387 -16.28 42.62 46.32
CA PRO A 387 -17.38 41.68 46.22
C PRO A 387 -17.17 40.38 47.01
N THR A 388 -15.93 39.98 47.28
CA THR A 388 -15.60 38.77 48.06
C THR A 388 -15.51 39.02 49.57
N ALA A 389 -15.38 40.28 50.00
CA ALA A 389 -15.25 40.64 51.41
C ALA A 389 -16.55 40.36 52.19
N LYS A 390 -16.40 39.73 53.36
CA LYS A 390 -17.49 39.39 54.29
C LYS A 390 -17.45 40.32 55.49
N PHE A 391 -18.61 40.76 55.96
CA PHE A 391 -18.73 41.74 57.02
C PHE A 391 -19.63 41.28 58.17
N HIS A 392 -19.29 41.74 59.37
CA HIS A 392 -20.09 41.62 60.58
C HIS A 392 -20.60 43.00 61.00
N ILE A 393 -21.91 43.13 61.10
CA ILE A 393 -22.59 44.37 61.47
C ILE A 393 -22.95 44.29 62.96
N ALA A 394 -22.26 45.08 63.76
CA ALA A 394 -22.42 45.09 65.21
C ALA A 394 -23.22 46.33 65.65
N GLY A 395 -24.32 46.11 66.37
CA GLY A 395 -25.16 47.18 66.90
C GLY A 395 -24.89 47.43 68.37
N TYR A 396 -24.76 48.70 68.76
CA TYR A 396 -24.53 49.13 70.14
C TYR A 396 -25.52 50.21 70.59
N THR A 397 -25.74 50.29 71.90
CA THR A 397 -26.58 51.28 72.58
C THR A 397 -25.81 51.94 73.71
N ASP A 398 -26.37 53.01 74.28
CA ASP A 398 -25.89 53.54 75.55
C ASP A 398 -26.46 52.74 76.74
N SER A 399 -25.98 53.00 77.95
CA SER A 399 -26.43 52.29 79.15
C SER A 399 -27.76 52.80 79.73
N THR A 400 -28.57 53.53 78.97
CA THR A 400 -29.90 54.00 79.41
C THR A 400 -30.91 52.88 79.15
N GLY A 401 -31.59 52.42 80.19
CA GLY A 401 -32.48 51.26 80.12
C GLY A 401 -31.82 49.97 80.61
N SER A 402 -32.51 48.84 80.46
CA SER A 402 -31.99 47.53 80.86
C SER A 402 -31.50 46.72 79.66
N ASP A 403 -30.63 45.74 79.87
CA ASP A 403 -30.16 44.84 78.81
C ASP A 403 -31.29 44.12 78.08
N LYS A 404 -32.39 43.82 78.80
CA LYS A 404 -33.62 43.25 78.21
C LYS A 404 -34.22 44.13 77.10
N ILE A 405 -33.95 45.44 77.13
CA ILE A 405 -34.39 46.41 76.12
C ILE A 405 -33.26 46.68 75.13
N ASN A 406 -32.06 46.92 75.63
CA ASN A 406 -30.93 47.37 74.83
C ASN A 406 -30.38 46.29 73.89
N VAL A 407 -30.33 45.02 74.33
CA VAL A 407 -29.87 43.92 73.48
C VAL A 407 -30.81 43.73 72.28
N PRO A 408 -32.13 43.51 72.44
CA PRO A 408 -33.04 43.39 71.28
C PRO A 408 -33.07 44.65 70.40
N LEU A 409 -32.97 45.85 70.98
CA LEU A 409 -32.95 47.08 70.21
C LEU A 409 -31.71 47.17 69.31
N SER A 410 -30.53 46.88 69.87
CA SER A 410 -29.27 46.89 69.13
C SER A 410 -29.24 45.82 68.04
N ASP A 411 -29.84 44.66 68.28
CA ASP A 411 -29.90 43.54 67.34
C ASP A 411 -30.81 43.87 66.14
N ASN A 412 -32.01 44.40 66.42
CA ASN A 412 -32.92 44.88 65.39
C ASN A 412 -32.29 45.99 64.54
N ARG A 413 -31.46 46.87 65.13
CA ARG A 413 -30.75 47.92 64.39
C ARG A 413 -29.66 47.38 63.49
N ALA A 414 -28.84 46.46 64.00
CA ALA A 414 -27.83 45.77 63.19
C ALA A 414 -28.47 45.00 62.03
N ASN A 415 -29.58 44.31 62.31
CA ASN A 415 -30.35 43.61 61.30
C ASN A 415 -31.02 44.56 60.30
N ALA A 416 -31.52 45.72 60.72
CA ALA A 416 -32.07 46.72 59.80
C ALA A 416 -31.02 47.22 58.80
N VAL A 417 -29.78 47.45 59.25
CA VAL A 417 -28.66 47.80 58.36
C VAL A 417 -28.35 46.64 57.42
N LYS A 418 -28.26 45.41 57.92
CA LYS A 418 -28.07 44.21 57.10
C LYS A 418 -29.13 44.13 55.99
N VAL A 419 -30.41 44.24 56.34
CA VAL A 419 -31.54 44.17 55.41
C VAL A 419 -31.43 45.26 54.35
N TYR A 420 -31.13 46.49 54.75
CA TYR A 420 -30.95 47.59 53.78
C TYR A 420 -29.82 47.31 52.78
N LEU A 421 -28.67 46.81 53.25
CA LEU A 421 -27.53 46.49 52.38
C LEU A 421 -27.90 45.37 51.39
N ILE A 422 -28.64 44.36 51.85
CA ILE A 422 -29.16 43.29 50.99
C ILE A 422 -30.12 43.84 49.93
N GLU A 423 -31.06 44.70 50.33
CA GLU A 423 -32.00 45.36 49.40
C GLU A 423 -31.29 46.20 48.34
N LYS A 424 -30.08 46.71 48.63
CA LYS A 424 -29.24 47.47 47.69
C LYS A 424 -28.27 46.60 46.86
N GLY A 425 -28.38 45.28 46.99
CA GLY A 425 -27.67 44.30 46.18
C GLY A 425 -26.37 43.78 46.79
N ILE A 426 -26.15 43.92 48.10
CA ILE A 426 -25.06 43.20 48.77
C ILE A 426 -25.53 41.78 49.09
N ASP A 427 -24.77 40.76 48.66
CA ASP A 427 -25.15 39.37 48.88
C ASP A 427 -25.32 39.06 50.39
N ALA A 428 -26.42 38.39 50.74
CA ALA A 428 -26.77 38.11 52.12
C ALA A 428 -25.77 37.17 52.83
N SER A 429 -25.08 36.30 52.09
CA SER A 429 -24.05 35.38 52.60
C SER A 429 -22.79 36.14 53.06
N ARG A 430 -22.59 37.36 52.55
CA ARG A 430 -21.48 38.23 52.95
C ARG A 430 -21.74 38.95 54.26
N LEU A 431 -22.98 38.96 54.76
CA LEU A 431 -23.38 39.80 55.88
C LEU A 431 -23.89 39.00 57.08
N THR A 432 -23.28 39.24 58.23
CA THR A 432 -23.81 38.81 59.53
C THR A 432 -24.16 40.03 60.38
N SER A 433 -25.10 39.91 61.29
CA SER A 433 -25.50 41.01 62.18
C SER A 433 -25.71 40.50 63.59
N LYS A 434 -25.35 41.31 64.59
CA LYS A 434 -25.60 41.01 66.00
C LYS A 434 -25.70 42.28 66.84
N GLY A 435 -26.65 42.29 67.78
CA GLY A 435 -26.77 43.30 68.82
C GLY A 435 -25.94 43.00 70.07
N TYR A 436 -25.26 44.01 70.59
CA TYR A 436 -24.42 43.91 71.78
C TYR A 436 -24.96 44.72 72.99
N GLY A 437 -26.12 45.38 72.84
CA GLY A 437 -26.70 46.20 73.90
C GLY A 437 -25.76 47.33 74.31
N SER A 438 -25.54 47.52 75.60
CA SER A 438 -24.62 48.54 76.13
C SER A 438 -23.21 48.01 76.44
N ALA A 439 -22.88 46.81 75.95
CA ALA A 439 -21.52 46.28 76.05
C ALA A 439 -20.54 47.11 75.20
N ASP A 440 -19.24 47.01 75.53
CA ASP A 440 -18.14 47.65 74.80
C ASP A 440 -18.34 49.15 74.49
N PRO A 441 -18.54 49.99 75.52
CA PRO A 441 -18.69 51.43 75.33
C PRO A 441 -17.37 52.06 74.88
N ILE A 442 -17.42 52.92 73.86
CA ILE A 442 -16.27 53.69 73.35
C ILE A 442 -16.15 55.08 74.00
N ALA A 443 -17.15 55.48 74.78
CA ALA A 443 -17.15 56.72 75.54
C ALA A 443 -17.93 56.56 76.86
N SER A 444 -17.78 57.54 77.77
CA SER A 444 -18.46 57.51 79.07
C SER A 444 -19.98 57.67 78.92
N ASN A 445 -20.76 56.68 79.38
CA ASN A 445 -22.23 56.77 79.43
C ASN A 445 -22.75 57.84 80.41
N LYS A 446 -21.87 58.44 81.24
CA LYS A 446 -22.26 59.50 82.17
C LYS A 446 -22.63 60.80 81.46
N THR A 447 -22.04 61.09 80.29
CA THR A 447 -22.30 62.34 79.55
C THR A 447 -23.27 62.10 78.39
N VAL A 448 -24.03 63.14 78.01
CA VAL A 448 -24.94 63.07 76.84
C VAL A 448 -24.16 62.73 75.57
N LYS A 449 -23.02 63.39 75.36
CA LYS A 449 -22.12 63.18 74.22
C LYS A 449 -21.53 61.76 74.21
N GLY A 450 -21.14 61.22 75.36
CA GLY A 450 -20.62 59.85 75.43
C GLY A 450 -21.68 58.79 75.16
N ARG A 451 -22.91 59.00 75.64
CA ARG A 451 -24.06 58.14 75.26
C ARG A 451 -24.33 58.18 73.76
N GLU A 452 -24.24 59.37 73.15
CA GLU A 452 -24.37 59.51 71.70
C GLU A 452 -23.33 58.72 70.92
N LEU A 453 -22.06 58.79 71.31
CA LEU A 453 -20.99 58.00 70.70
C LEU A 453 -21.19 56.49 70.88
N ASN A 454 -21.74 56.05 72.02
CA ASN A 454 -21.99 54.63 72.27
C ASN A 454 -23.15 54.05 71.43
N ARG A 455 -24.14 54.87 71.06
CA ARG A 455 -25.23 54.49 70.15
C ARG A 455 -24.73 54.48 68.71
N ARG A 456 -24.14 53.38 68.28
CA ARG A 456 -23.47 53.27 66.98
C ARG A 456 -23.70 51.91 66.32
N VAL A 457 -23.41 51.85 65.03
CA VAL A 457 -23.23 50.61 64.28
C VAL A 457 -21.77 50.53 63.84
N GLU A 458 -21.17 49.37 63.98
CA GLU A 458 -19.83 49.07 63.46
C GLU A 458 -19.94 48.03 62.35
N ILE A 459 -19.09 48.16 61.34
CA ILE A 459 -19.00 47.26 60.19
C ILE A 459 -17.59 46.67 60.21
N GLN A 460 -17.49 45.44 60.69
CA GLN A 460 -16.22 44.77 60.93
C GLN A 460 -15.93 43.79 59.79
N LEU A 461 -14.71 43.77 59.27
CA LEU A 461 -14.28 42.76 58.31
C LEU A 461 -14.20 41.40 58.99
N LYS A 462 -14.84 40.39 58.38
CA LYS A 462 -14.73 39.00 58.80
C LYS A 462 -13.61 38.35 58.00
N LYS A 463 -12.50 38.09 58.67
CA LYS A 463 -11.36 37.36 58.11
C LYS A 463 -11.68 35.88 57.92
#